data_AF-A0A946DTA5-F1
#
_entry.id   AF-A0A946DTA5-F1
#
_cell.length_a   1.000
_cell.length_b   1.000
_cell.length_c   1.000
_cell.angle_alpha   90.00
_cell.angle_beta   90.00
_cell.angle_gamma   90.00
#
_symmetry.space_group_name_H-M   'P 1'
#
loop_
_entity.id
_entity.type
_entity.pdbx_description
1 polymer ?
#
loop_
_entity_poly.entity_id
_entity_poly.type
_entity_poly.pdbx_seq_one_letter_code
_entity_poly.pdbx_strand_id
1 'polypeptide(L)'
;MVDREITVRPATADDAAAMADVDRQSWPAPLATTADEFAARIAAYADGQLVAIAAGRIVGTASAQRITTEFLAAQSHSYDSITDGNRFTRSHTGDGEIYQLVGVGVLPEVRGHRLGRLLVDRQIELARSLAGVRRIVGFTRPAAYSLHATTPIDDYIQARDSDGNLIDPVLAFHIDAGARIVSLHRDFRPDDSAACSHGVLIEYTK
;
A
#
# COMPACT_ATOMS: atom_id res chain seq x y z
N MET A 1 -7.38 29.04 4.12
CA MET A 1 -7.80 27.65 4.36
C MET A 1 -7.35 27.31 5.77
N VAL A 2 -8.26 26.88 6.63
CA VAL A 2 -7.92 26.50 8.01
C VAL A 2 -7.03 25.27 7.93
N ASP A 3 -5.81 25.37 8.46
CA ASP A 3 -4.90 24.26 8.67
C ASP A 3 -5.62 23.26 9.59
N ARG A 4 -6.23 22.22 9.00
CA ARG A 4 -6.96 21.21 9.77
C ARG A 4 -5.91 20.28 10.36
N GLU A 5 -5.79 20.28 11.67
CA GLU A 5 -4.92 19.35 12.39
C GLU A 5 -5.24 17.92 11.94
N ILE A 6 -4.21 17.22 11.43
CA ILE A 6 -4.30 15.83 11.00
C ILE A 6 -3.73 14.95 12.10
N THR A 7 -4.54 14.03 12.61
CA THR A 7 -4.12 13.03 13.59
C THR A 7 -4.08 11.66 12.92
N VAL A 8 -3.02 10.89 13.15
CA VAL A 8 -2.91 9.49 12.72
C VAL A 8 -2.95 8.60 13.96
N ARG A 9 -3.75 7.54 13.91
CA ARG A 9 -3.84 6.53 14.99
C ARG A 9 -4.08 5.13 14.41
N PRO A 10 -3.83 4.06 15.19
CA PRO A 10 -4.33 2.73 14.87
C PRO A 10 -5.85 2.73 14.66
N ALA A 11 -6.31 1.93 13.71
CA ALA A 11 -7.73 1.73 13.44
C ALA A 11 -8.35 0.82 14.49
N THR A 12 -9.64 1.03 14.77
CA THR A 12 -10.48 0.14 15.57
C THR A 12 -11.51 -0.56 14.68
N ALA A 13 -12.17 -1.60 15.20
CA ALA A 13 -13.20 -2.31 14.44
C ALA A 13 -14.32 -1.39 13.92
N ASP A 14 -14.64 -0.33 14.67
CA ASP A 14 -15.67 0.65 14.29
C ASP A 14 -15.28 1.51 13.08
N ASP A 15 -13.98 1.59 12.76
CA ASP A 15 -13.49 2.40 11.64
C ASP A 15 -13.66 1.70 10.27
N ALA A 16 -13.91 0.39 10.24
CA ALA A 16 -13.86 -0.41 9.02
C ALA A 16 -14.77 0.12 7.89
N ALA A 17 -15.98 0.55 8.24
CA ALA A 17 -16.91 1.13 7.27
C ALA A 17 -16.42 2.48 6.70
N ALA A 18 -15.83 3.33 7.55
CA ALA A 18 -15.27 4.60 7.12
C ALA A 18 -14.00 4.42 6.29
N MET A 19 -13.16 3.44 6.62
CA MET A 19 -11.99 3.06 5.81
C MET A 19 -12.41 2.59 4.43
N ALA A 20 -13.46 1.76 4.33
CA ALA A 20 -14.01 1.32 3.05
C ALA A 20 -14.58 2.49 2.22
N ASP A 21 -15.21 3.47 2.86
CA ASP A 21 -15.69 4.67 2.17
C ASP A 21 -14.53 5.50 1.57
N VAL A 22 -13.41 5.61 2.31
CA VAL A 22 -12.20 6.25 1.79
C VAL A 22 -11.61 5.47 0.62
N ASP A 23 -11.49 4.15 0.73
CA ASP A 23 -10.92 3.31 -0.33
C ASP A 23 -11.74 3.35 -1.61
N ARG A 24 -13.08 3.27 -1.49
CA ARG A 24 -14.02 3.39 -2.61
C ARG A 24 -13.87 4.70 -3.39
N GLN A 25 -13.48 5.78 -2.72
CA GLN A 25 -13.23 7.09 -3.34
C GLN A 25 -11.78 7.27 -3.80
N SER A 26 -10.87 6.43 -3.29
CA SER A 26 -9.44 6.52 -3.57
C SER A 26 -9.00 5.63 -4.71
N TRP A 27 -9.67 4.48 -4.88
CA TRP A 27 -9.32 3.41 -5.79
C TRP A 27 -10.44 3.13 -6.81
N PRO A 28 -10.10 2.62 -8.01
CA PRO A 28 -11.10 2.03 -8.89
C PRO A 28 -11.93 0.96 -8.18
N ALA A 29 -13.22 0.86 -8.50
CA ALA A 29 -14.16 -0.03 -7.81
C ALA A 29 -13.69 -1.50 -7.69
N PRO A 30 -13.08 -2.14 -8.73
CA PRO A 30 -12.58 -3.51 -8.61
C PRO A 30 -11.39 -3.67 -7.64
N LEU A 31 -10.73 -2.57 -7.27
CA LEU A 31 -9.52 -2.58 -6.47
C LEU A 31 -9.74 -2.12 -5.03
N ALA A 32 -10.88 -1.48 -4.74
CA ALA A 32 -11.19 -0.89 -3.45
C ALA A 32 -11.44 -1.95 -2.38
N THR A 33 -10.86 -1.76 -1.19
CA THR A 33 -11.07 -2.65 -0.04
C THR A 33 -12.47 -2.41 0.57
N THR A 34 -13.19 -3.49 0.80
CA THR A 34 -14.53 -3.50 1.43
C THR A 34 -14.46 -3.38 2.95
N ALA A 35 -15.60 -3.07 3.58
CA ALA A 35 -15.69 -2.99 5.04
C ALA A 35 -15.36 -4.33 5.72
N ASP A 36 -15.82 -5.44 5.15
CA ASP A 36 -15.55 -6.79 5.68
C ASP A 36 -14.08 -7.18 5.57
N GLU A 37 -13.40 -6.75 4.51
CA GLU A 37 -11.95 -6.97 4.36
C GLU A 37 -11.17 -6.10 5.34
N PHE A 38 -11.51 -4.81 5.50
CA PHE A 38 -10.88 -3.98 6.53
C PHE A 38 -11.12 -4.53 7.94
N ALA A 39 -12.33 -4.98 8.26
CA ALA A 39 -12.63 -5.62 9.54
C ALA A 39 -11.76 -6.86 9.76
N ALA A 40 -11.56 -7.69 8.73
CA ALA A 40 -10.67 -8.84 8.80
C ALA A 40 -9.20 -8.43 9.04
N ARG A 41 -8.71 -7.42 8.31
CA ARG A 41 -7.34 -6.90 8.50
C ARG A 41 -7.13 -6.34 9.91
N ILE A 42 -8.11 -5.61 10.45
CA ILE A 42 -8.07 -5.05 11.81
C ILE A 42 -8.08 -6.18 12.85
N ALA A 43 -8.93 -7.19 12.66
CA ALA A 43 -8.99 -8.34 13.56
C ALA A 43 -7.68 -9.16 13.53
N ALA A 44 -7.04 -9.28 12.36
CA ALA A 44 -5.77 -9.97 12.21
C ALA A 44 -4.58 -9.16 12.78
N TYR A 45 -4.50 -7.85 12.48
CA TYR A 45 -3.39 -7.00 12.88
C TYR A 45 -3.80 -5.52 13.01
N ALA A 46 -4.47 -5.18 14.10
CA ALA A 46 -4.94 -3.81 14.38
C ALA A 46 -3.82 -2.77 14.34
N ASP A 47 -2.66 -3.07 14.93
CA ASP A 47 -1.53 -2.12 14.98
C ASP A 47 -0.99 -1.76 13.58
N GLY A 48 -1.13 -2.64 12.60
CA GLY A 48 -0.73 -2.38 11.21
C GLY A 48 -1.76 -1.64 10.37
N GLN A 49 -2.92 -1.31 10.93
CA GLN A 49 -3.97 -0.56 10.26
C GLN A 49 -4.00 0.85 10.83
N LEU A 50 -3.78 1.87 9.98
CA LEU A 50 -3.77 3.26 10.39
C LEU A 50 -4.93 4.02 9.73
N VAL A 51 -5.50 4.97 10.48
CA VAL A 51 -6.43 5.96 9.97
C VAL A 51 -5.87 7.36 10.16
N ALA A 52 -6.06 8.22 9.16
CA ALA A 52 -5.82 9.65 9.27
C ALA A 52 -7.14 10.39 9.46
N ILE A 53 -7.20 11.25 10.46
CA ILE A 53 -8.41 11.97 10.87
C ILE A 53 -8.17 13.47 10.69
N ALA A 54 -9.11 14.13 10.02
CA ALA A 54 -9.15 15.59 9.89
C ALA A 54 -10.56 16.08 10.22
N ALA A 55 -10.67 17.05 11.12
CA ALA A 55 -11.96 17.59 11.58
C ALA A 55 -12.97 16.49 12.02
N GLY A 56 -12.49 15.47 12.74
CA GLY A 56 -13.31 14.38 13.26
C GLY A 56 -13.74 13.32 12.24
N ARG A 57 -13.30 13.43 10.98
CA ARG A 57 -13.60 12.46 9.90
C ARG A 57 -12.34 11.70 9.49
N ILE A 58 -12.47 10.40 9.24
CA ILE A 58 -11.43 9.61 8.58
C ILE A 58 -11.31 10.05 7.13
N VAL A 59 -10.12 10.51 6.75
CA VAL A 59 -9.81 11.05 5.41
C VAL A 59 -8.69 10.28 4.70
N GLY A 60 -8.05 9.35 5.42
CA GLY A 60 -7.03 8.46 4.88
C GLY A 60 -6.94 7.16 5.65
N THR A 61 -6.48 6.11 4.98
CA THR A 61 -6.30 4.76 5.51
C THR A 61 -4.99 4.18 5.01
N ALA A 62 -4.32 3.38 5.83
CA ALA A 62 -3.18 2.56 5.43
C ALA A 62 -3.24 1.19 6.08
N SER A 63 -2.88 0.16 5.32
CA SER A 63 -2.88 -1.22 5.76
C SER A 63 -1.52 -1.86 5.56
N ALA A 64 -1.09 -2.63 6.55
CA ALA A 64 0.07 -3.51 6.48
C ALA A 64 -0.17 -4.81 7.25
N GLN A 65 0.70 -5.78 7.00
CA GLN A 65 0.79 -7.03 7.75
C GLN A 65 2.25 -7.42 7.94
N ARG A 66 2.52 -8.22 8.97
CA ARG A 66 3.79 -8.94 9.10
C ARG A 66 3.67 -10.34 8.52
N ILE A 67 4.62 -10.74 7.68
CA ILE A 67 4.71 -12.07 7.05
C ILE A 67 6.13 -12.61 7.22
N THR A 68 6.32 -13.92 6.99
CA THR A 68 7.67 -14.51 6.96
C THR A 68 8.23 -14.58 5.54
N THR A 69 9.56 -14.74 5.43
CA THR A 69 10.24 -14.96 4.15
C THR A 69 9.78 -16.27 3.51
N GLU A 70 9.59 -17.33 4.31
CA GLU A 70 9.09 -18.62 3.84
C GLU A 70 7.67 -18.49 3.28
N PHE A 71 6.78 -17.77 3.97
CA PHE A 71 5.44 -17.51 3.48
C PHE A 71 5.48 -16.80 2.13
N LEU A 72 6.25 -15.71 2.02
CA LEU A 72 6.36 -14.93 0.79
C LEU A 72 6.93 -15.75 -0.37
N ALA A 73 7.96 -16.57 -0.12
CA ALA A 73 8.59 -17.42 -1.13
C ALA A 73 7.68 -18.57 -1.61
N ALA A 74 6.72 -19.01 -0.79
CA ALA A 74 5.77 -20.06 -1.13
C ALA A 74 4.57 -19.55 -1.96
N GLN A 75 4.37 -18.24 -2.09
CA GLN A 75 3.23 -17.68 -2.84
C GLN A 75 3.49 -17.65 -4.34
N SER A 76 2.40 -17.64 -5.13
CA SER A 76 2.45 -17.39 -6.57
C SER A 76 2.76 -15.93 -6.94
N HIS A 77 3.05 -15.09 -5.94
CA HIS A 77 3.22 -13.65 -6.06
C HIS A 77 2.06 -12.96 -6.78
N SER A 78 0.82 -13.36 -6.48
CA SER A 78 -0.38 -12.59 -6.79
C SER A 78 -0.82 -11.76 -5.58
N TYR A 79 -1.60 -10.71 -5.81
CA TYR A 79 -2.19 -9.91 -4.74
C TYR A 79 -2.99 -10.79 -3.76
N ASP A 80 -3.85 -11.64 -4.31
CA ASP A 80 -4.72 -12.54 -3.55
C ASP A 80 -3.91 -13.52 -2.68
N SER A 81 -2.88 -14.17 -3.24
CA SER A 81 -2.06 -15.14 -2.50
C SER A 81 -1.27 -14.49 -1.36
N ILE A 82 -0.66 -13.33 -1.60
CA ILE A 82 0.18 -12.66 -0.60
C ILE A 82 -0.66 -12.00 0.51
N THR A 83 -1.88 -11.55 0.19
CA THR A 83 -2.76 -10.85 1.15
C THR A 83 -3.83 -11.75 1.78
N ASP A 84 -3.81 -13.05 1.48
CA ASP A 84 -4.85 -14.00 1.88
C ASP A 84 -6.25 -13.51 1.49
N GLY A 85 -6.45 -13.29 0.20
CA GLY A 85 -7.71 -12.74 -0.32
C GLY A 85 -8.09 -11.43 0.35
N ASN A 86 -7.10 -10.57 0.55
CA ASN A 86 -7.24 -9.24 1.14
C ASN A 86 -7.57 -9.17 2.64
N ARG A 87 -7.49 -10.30 3.36
CA ARG A 87 -8.00 -10.45 4.74
C ARG A 87 -6.95 -10.61 5.84
N PHE A 88 -5.74 -11.02 5.50
CA PHE A 88 -4.61 -11.25 6.42
C PHE A 88 -4.76 -12.40 7.42
N THR A 89 -5.90 -13.09 7.48
CA THR A 89 -6.20 -14.13 8.48
C THR A 89 -5.15 -15.25 8.52
N ARG A 90 -4.65 -15.66 7.35
CA ARG A 90 -3.65 -16.74 7.21
C ARG A 90 -2.25 -16.23 6.87
N SER A 91 -2.13 -15.04 6.27
CA SER A 91 -0.84 -14.50 5.85
C SER A 91 -0.12 -13.76 6.98
N HIS A 92 -0.85 -13.15 7.91
CA HIS A 92 -0.24 -12.42 9.01
C HIS A 92 0.30 -13.36 10.10
N THR A 93 1.51 -13.07 10.58
CA THR A 93 2.01 -13.59 11.85
C THR A 93 2.70 -12.51 12.68
N GLY A 94 2.47 -12.51 13.99
CA GLY A 94 2.95 -11.49 14.91
C GLY A 94 4.48 -11.42 15.05
N ASP A 95 5.20 -12.46 14.62
CA ASP A 95 6.66 -12.57 14.66
C ASP A 95 7.33 -12.45 13.28
N GLY A 96 6.56 -12.22 12.21
CA GLY A 96 7.07 -12.15 10.84
C GLY A 96 8.15 -11.08 10.68
N GLU A 97 9.24 -11.44 9.99
CA GLU A 97 10.41 -10.58 9.78
C GLU A 97 10.25 -9.63 8.59
N ILE A 98 9.19 -9.77 7.80
CA ILE A 98 8.83 -8.86 6.72
C ILE A 98 7.60 -8.06 7.13
N TYR A 99 7.74 -6.74 7.19
CA TYR A 99 6.61 -5.83 7.30
C TYR A 99 6.17 -5.41 5.88
N GLN A 100 5.01 -5.90 5.46
CA GLN A 100 4.45 -5.66 4.13
C GLN A 100 3.39 -4.55 4.18
N LEU A 101 3.65 -3.44 3.50
CA LEU A 101 2.64 -2.43 3.18
C LEU A 101 1.73 -2.97 2.07
N VAL A 102 0.41 -2.89 2.26
CA VAL A 102 -0.59 -3.49 1.36
C VAL A 102 -1.43 -2.44 0.63
N GLY A 103 -1.84 -1.36 1.30
CA GLY A 103 -2.66 -0.34 0.66
C GLY A 103 -2.64 0.99 1.40
N VAL A 104 -2.78 2.07 0.64
CA VAL A 104 -2.94 3.44 1.16
C VAL A 104 -4.06 4.11 0.37
N GLY A 105 -5.06 4.63 1.06
CA GLY A 105 -6.19 5.37 0.50
C GLY A 105 -6.26 6.77 1.10
N VAL A 106 -6.52 7.78 0.27
CA VAL A 106 -6.69 9.18 0.70
C VAL A 106 -7.79 9.83 -0.14
N LEU A 107 -8.76 10.42 0.55
CA LEU A 107 -9.88 11.09 -0.09
C LEU A 107 -9.39 12.16 -1.08
N PRO A 108 -9.99 12.26 -2.28
CA PRO A 108 -9.59 13.23 -3.30
C PRO A 108 -9.52 14.68 -2.81
N GLU A 109 -10.47 15.08 -1.96
CA GLU A 109 -10.59 16.44 -1.42
C GLU A 109 -9.43 16.87 -0.49
N VAL A 110 -8.63 15.93 0.01
CA VAL A 110 -7.43 16.20 0.83
C VAL A 110 -6.13 15.74 0.16
N ARG A 111 -6.18 15.37 -1.12
CA ARG A 111 -4.95 15.10 -1.89
C ARG A 111 -4.11 16.37 -2.02
N GLY A 112 -2.79 16.21 -2.06
CA GLY A 112 -1.84 17.34 -2.10
C GLY A 112 -1.33 17.79 -0.73
N HIS A 113 -1.98 17.42 0.38
CA HIS A 113 -1.50 17.70 1.74
C HIS A 113 -0.44 16.71 2.25
N ARG A 114 0.25 16.01 1.34
CA ARG A 114 1.23 14.95 1.65
C ARG A 114 0.70 13.86 2.58
N LEU A 115 -0.63 13.67 2.67
CA LEU A 115 -1.22 12.74 3.61
C LEU A 115 -0.89 11.26 3.32
N GLY A 116 -0.86 10.88 2.04
CA GLY A 116 -0.41 9.54 1.64
C GLY A 116 1.04 9.29 2.05
N ARG A 117 1.90 10.32 1.91
CA ARG A 117 3.30 10.27 2.36
C ARG A 117 3.38 10.14 3.88
N LEU A 118 2.62 10.94 4.62
CA LEU A 118 2.54 10.85 6.08
C LEU A 118 2.15 9.42 6.52
N LEU A 119 1.11 8.83 5.93
CA LEU A 119 0.67 7.47 6.28
C LEU A 119 1.76 6.41 6.00
N VAL A 120 2.44 6.50 4.86
CA VAL A 120 3.56 5.60 4.53
C VAL A 120 4.72 5.79 5.50
N ASP A 121 5.10 7.03 5.79
CA ASP A 121 6.17 7.33 6.75
C ASP A 121 5.83 6.76 8.13
N ARG A 122 4.57 6.88 8.60
CA ARG A 122 4.10 6.27 9.86
C ARG A 122 4.17 4.74 9.85
N GLN A 123 3.80 4.08 8.75
CA GLN A 123 3.93 2.62 8.64
C GLN A 123 5.40 2.18 8.69
N ILE A 124 6.30 2.94 8.05
CA ILE A 124 7.74 2.66 8.07
C ILE A 124 8.31 2.87 9.48
N GLU A 125 7.94 3.96 10.16
CA GLU A 125 8.31 4.22 11.55
C GLU A 125 7.85 3.09 12.49
N LEU A 126 6.59 2.68 12.36
CA LEU A 126 6.03 1.54 13.10
C LEU A 126 6.85 0.28 12.83
N ALA A 127 7.04 -0.08 11.56
CA ALA A 127 7.78 -1.27 11.17
C ALA A 127 9.19 -1.33 11.79
N ARG A 128 9.89 -0.19 11.87
CA ARG A 128 11.24 -0.08 12.48
C ARG A 128 11.25 -0.23 13.98
N SER A 129 10.17 0.15 14.64
CA SER A 129 10.02 0.04 16.09
C SER A 129 9.77 -1.41 16.54
N LEU A 130 9.30 -2.27 15.62
CA LEU A 130 8.91 -3.64 15.92
C LEU A 130 10.13 -4.57 15.96
N ALA A 131 10.26 -5.29 17.07
CA ALA A 131 11.28 -6.33 17.20
C ALA A 131 11.07 -7.44 16.16
N GLY A 132 12.18 -7.88 15.56
CA GLY A 132 12.20 -8.98 14.59
C GLY A 132 11.92 -8.57 13.14
N VAL A 133 11.42 -7.36 12.87
CA VAL A 133 11.28 -6.87 11.49
C VAL A 133 12.67 -6.59 10.90
N ARG A 134 12.96 -7.22 9.76
CA ARG A 134 14.23 -7.11 9.02
C ARG A 134 14.05 -6.44 7.66
N ARG A 135 12.85 -6.50 7.10
CA ARG A 135 12.53 -5.96 5.76
C ARG A 135 11.20 -5.22 5.79
N ILE A 136 11.14 -4.11 5.08
CA ILE A 136 9.91 -3.33 4.89
C ILE A 136 9.63 -3.29 3.40
N VAL A 137 8.59 -3.99 2.97
CA VAL A 137 8.29 -4.18 1.54
C VAL A 137 6.89 -3.72 1.20
N GLY A 138 6.62 -3.54 -0.08
CA GLY A 138 5.28 -3.35 -0.61
C GLY A 138 5.18 -3.90 -2.02
N PHE A 139 4.02 -4.41 -2.40
CA PHE A 139 3.71 -4.67 -3.80
C PHE A 139 2.88 -3.51 -4.30
N THR A 140 3.53 -2.61 -5.04
CA THR A 140 2.89 -1.43 -5.61
C THR A 140 2.53 -1.66 -7.07
N ARG A 141 1.86 -0.69 -7.69
CA ARG A 141 1.38 -0.79 -9.07
C ARG A 141 1.98 0.31 -9.96
N PRO A 142 2.38 -0.02 -11.20
CA PRO A 142 2.73 0.97 -12.22
C PRO A 142 1.45 1.61 -12.77
N ALA A 143 0.87 2.54 -12.00
CA ALA A 143 -0.49 3.02 -12.16
C ALA A 143 -0.80 3.75 -13.47
N ALA A 144 0.22 4.19 -14.21
CA ALA A 144 0.08 4.87 -15.49
C ALA A 144 0.52 4.02 -16.69
N TYR A 145 0.88 2.74 -16.48
CA TYR A 145 1.46 1.90 -17.54
C TYR A 145 0.54 1.67 -18.73
N SER A 146 -0.79 1.65 -18.54
CA SER A 146 -1.74 1.52 -19.64
C SER A 146 -1.61 2.62 -20.71
N LEU A 147 -1.07 3.79 -20.36
CA LEU A 147 -0.77 4.89 -21.29
C LEU A 147 0.53 4.66 -22.09
N HIS A 148 1.33 3.69 -21.68
CA HIS A 148 2.66 3.37 -22.20
C HIS A 148 2.80 1.89 -22.59
N ALA A 149 1.69 1.19 -22.82
CA ALA A 149 1.66 -0.27 -23.01
C ALA A 149 2.45 -0.81 -24.22
N THR A 150 2.93 0.06 -25.12
CA THR A 150 3.85 -0.29 -26.21
C THR A 150 5.31 -0.41 -25.75
N THR A 151 5.65 0.13 -24.59
CA THR A 151 6.96 0.02 -23.96
C THR A 151 6.99 -1.27 -23.14
N PRO A 152 8.03 -2.13 -23.27
CA PRO A 152 8.17 -3.27 -22.38
C PRO A 152 8.12 -2.85 -20.91
N ILE A 153 7.34 -3.55 -20.08
CA ILE A 153 7.15 -3.17 -18.68
C ILE A 153 8.48 -3.11 -17.90
N ASP A 154 9.45 -3.98 -18.19
CA ASP A 154 10.76 -3.96 -17.56
C ASP A 154 11.50 -2.64 -17.79
N ASP A 155 11.34 -2.06 -18.99
CA ASP A 155 11.89 -0.76 -19.34
C ASP A 155 11.07 0.37 -18.70
N TYR A 156 9.74 0.26 -18.74
CA TYR A 156 8.84 1.28 -18.20
C TYR A 156 9.06 1.53 -16.69
N ILE A 157 9.19 0.48 -15.88
CA ILE A 157 9.35 0.65 -14.43
C ILE A 157 10.69 1.31 -14.04
N GLN A 158 11.65 1.37 -14.98
CA GLN A 158 12.93 2.06 -14.82
C GLN A 158 12.99 3.40 -15.57
N ALA A 159 11.99 3.70 -16.40
CA ALA A 159 11.99 4.87 -17.26
C ALA A 159 11.91 6.16 -16.42
N ARG A 160 12.75 7.12 -16.79
CA ARG A 160 12.89 8.40 -16.09
C ARG A 160 12.65 9.57 -17.03
N ASP A 161 12.13 10.66 -16.47
CA ASP A 161 12.04 11.95 -17.16
C ASP A 161 13.41 12.65 -17.25
N SER A 162 13.44 13.84 -17.83
CA SER A 162 14.68 14.64 -17.97
C SER A 162 15.30 15.07 -16.65
N ASP A 163 14.50 15.12 -15.58
CA ASP A 163 14.92 15.50 -14.23
C ASP A 163 15.37 14.28 -13.40
N GLY A 164 15.28 13.08 -13.97
CA GLY A 164 15.69 11.82 -13.36
C GLY A 164 14.62 11.16 -12.49
N ASN A 165 13.39 11.68 -12.45
CA ASN A 165 12.28 11.09 -11.71
C ASN A 165 11.68 9.93 -12.51
N LEU A 166 11.15 8.91 -11.84
CA LEU A 166 10.41 7.86 -12.54
C LEU A 166 9.16 8.46 -13.20
N ILE A 167 8.90 8.05 -14.44
CA ILE A 167 7.73 8.55 -15.18
C ILE A 167 6.40 8.04 -14.61
N ASP A 168 6.43 6.88 -13.93
CA ASP A 168 5.24 6.36 -13.25
C ASP A 168 5.05 7.09 -11.90
N PRO A 169 3.91 7.77 -11.68
CA PRO A 169 3.73 8.60 -10.50
C PRO A 169 3.64 7.80 -9.20
N VAL A 170 3.16 6.55 -9.24
CA VAL A 170 3.06 5.71 -8.03
C VAL A 170 4.41 5.10 -7.70
N LEU A 171 5.19 4.67 -8.69
CA LEU A 171 6.58 4.24 -8.44
C LEU A 171 7.42 5.42 -7.92
N ALA A 172 7.33 6.59 -8.55
CA ALA A 172 8.03 7.81 -8.10
C ALA A 172 7.71 8.13 -6.64
N PHE A 173 6.43 8.11 -6.25
CA PHE A 173 6.00 8.33 -4.86
C PHE A 173 6.73 7.46 -3.84
N HIS A 174 6.94 6.18 -4.15
CA HIS A 174 7.64 5.25 -3.25
C HIS A 174 9.16 5.46 -3.25
N ILE A 175 9.76 5.70 -4.41
CA ILE A 175 11.20 5.96 -4.51
C ILE A 175 11.59 7.26 -3.79
N ASP A 176 10.76 8.31 -3.90
CA ASP A 176 10.91 9.57 -3.16
C ASP A 176 10.72 9.40 -1.64
N ALA A 177 10.08 8.30 -1.23
CA ALA A 177 9.96 7.87 0.16
C ALA A 177 11.10 6.92 0.61
N GLY A 178 12.14 6.72 -0.21
CA GLY A 178 13.31 5.92 0.15
C GLY A 178 13.19 4.43 -0.17
N ALA A 179 12.19 4.05 -0.98
CA ALA A 179 12.12 2.70 -1.53
C ALA A 179 13.10 2.51 -2.69
N ARG A 180 13.36 1.23 -3.01
CA ARG A 180 13.98 0.79 -4.26
C ARG A 180 13.08 -0.26 -4.92
N ILE A 181 13.13 -0.33 -6.25
CA ILE A 181 12.50 -1.44 -6.99
C ILE A 181 13.31 -2.71 -6.74
N VAL A 182 12.63 -3.82 -6.49
CA VAL A 182 13.23 -5.14 -6.24
C VAL A 182 12.97 -6.08 -7.41
N SER A 183 11.71 -6.23 -7.81
CA SER A 183 11.30 -7.15 -8.87
C SER A 183 9.96 -6.77 -9.49
N LEU A 184 9.80 -7.13 -10.76
CA LEU A 184 8.54 -7.08 -11.49
C LEU A 184 7.78 -8.40 -11.31
N HIS A 185 6.46 -8.30 -11.12
CA HIS A 185 5.55 -9.44 -11.04
C HIS A 185 4.44 -9.26 -12.07
N ARG A 186 4.45 -10.10 -13.11
CA ARG A 186 3.42 -10.11 -14.14
C ARG A 186 2.17 -10.80 -13.61
N ASP A 187 0.99 -10.38 -14.08
CA ASP A 187 -0.30 -10.93 -13.65
C ASP A 187 -0.53 -10.91 -12.13
N PHE A 188 0.11 -9.98 -11.44
CA PHE A 188 0.04 -9.78 -9.99
C PHE A 188 -1.39 -9.51 -9.52
N ARG A 189 -2.11 -8.62 -10.22
CA ARG A 189 -3.50 -8.26 -9.90
C ARG A 189 -4.32 -8.14 -11.18
N PRO A 190 -4.97 -9.22 -11.65
CA PRO A 190 -5.69 -9.26 -12.92
C PRO A 190 -6.67 -8.11 -13.15
N ASP A 191 -7.38 -7.68 -12.11
CA ASP A 191 -8.38 -6.60 -12.19
C ASP A 191 -7.78 -5.18 -12.33
N ASP A 192 -6.47 -5.02 -12.18
CA ASP A 192 -5.79 -3.72 -12.32
C ASP A 192 -5.43 -3.41 -13.77
N SER A 193 -6.44 -2.99 -14.53
CA SER A 193 -6.28 -2.61 -15.94
C SER A 193 -5.29 -1.45 -16.16
N ALA A 194 -5.17 -0.52 -15.21
CA ALA A 194 -4.28 0.62 -15.32
C ALA A 194 -2.79 0.20 -15.26
N ALA A 195 -2.51 -0.85 -14.48
CA ALA A 195 -1.20 -1.47 -14.40
C ALA A 195 -0.98 -2.60 -15.41
N CYS A 196 -1.95 -2.89 -16.29
CA CYS A 196 -1.98 -4.10 -17.12
C CYS A 196 -1.70 -5.37 -16.30
N SER A 197 -2.33 -5.44 -15.12
CA SER A 197 -2.20 -6.52 -14.14
C SER A 197 -0.82 -6.71 -13.51
N HIS A 198 0.16 -5.87 -13.84
CA HIS A 198 1.52 -5.94 -13.29
C HIS A 198 1.60 -5.36 -11.88
N GLY A 199 2.48 -5.94 -11.06
CA GLY A 199 2.86 -5.45 -9.75
C GLY A 199 4.37 -5.29 -9.66
N VAL A 200 4.82 -4.37 -8.81
CA VAL A 200 6.24 -4.11 -8.58
C VAL A 200 6.52 -4.27 -7.09
N LEU A 201 7.41 -5.20 -6.76
CA LEU A 201 7.92 -5.31 -5.40
C LEU A 201 8.91 -4.17 -5.16
N ILE A 202 8.65 -3.41 -4.10
CA ILE A 202 9.51 -2.36 -3.60
C ILE A 202 9.96 -2.68 -2.17
N GLU A 203 11.13 -2.19 -1.80
CA GLU A 203 11.67 -2.33 -0.45
C GLU A 203 12.20 -0.99 0.06
N TYR A 204 11.78 -0.61 1.26
CA TYR A 204 12.26 0.59 1.92
C TYR A 204 13.58 0.31 2.62
N THR A 205 14.59 1.12 2.29
CA THR A 205 15.97 0.93 2.76
C THR A 205 16.50 2.07 3.62
N LYS A 206 15.79 3.21 3.63
CA LYS A 206 16.14 4.45 4.36
C LYS A 206 15.12 4.79 5.38
#